data_AF-J2JWM0-F1
#
_entry.id   AF-J2JWM0-F1
#
_cell.length_a   1.000
_cell.length_b   1.000
_cell.length_c   1.000
_cell.angle_alpha   90.00
_cell.angle_beta   90.00
_cell.angle_gamma   90.00
#
_symmetry.space_group_name_H-M   'P 1'
#
loop_
_entity.id
_entity.type
_entity.pdbx_description
1 polymer ?
#
loop_
_entity_poly.entity_id
_entity_poly.type
_entity_poly.pdbx_seq_one_letter_code
_entity_poly.pdbx_strand_id
1 'polypeptide(L)' 'MKLLLDANISWRIIKLVENDFSGCFHSKDIEINQPAKDIEIWEFAKQNQLTILTHDDDFEKLLLLKGAPRKL' A
#
# COMPACT_ATOMS: atom_id res chain seq x y z
N MET A 1 -9.61 3.57 -8.25
CA MET A 1 -8.28 3.63 -7.62
C MET A 1 -7.98 2.24 -7.06
N LYS A 2 -6.71 1.78 -7.08
CA LYS A 2 -6.32 0.52 -6.45
C LYS A 2 -5.62 0.80 -5.13
N LEU A 3 -5.93 0.04 -4.09
CA LEU A 3 -5.40 0.23 -2.74
C LEU A 3 -4.40 -0.86 -2.36
N LEU A 4 -3.36 -0.47 -1.65
CA LEU A 4 -2.46 -1.36 -0.92
C LEU A 4 -2.49 -0.97 0.55
N LEU A 5 -3.05 -1.84 1.39
CA LEU A 5 -3.12 -1.64 2.83
C LEU A 5 -1.78 -1.99 3.45
N ASP A 6 -1.30 -1.11 4.31
CA ASP A 6 -0.14 -1.31 5.18
C ASP A 6 -0.29 -2.56 6.06
N ALA A 7 0.84 -3.17 6.44
CA ALA A 7 0.93 -4.32 7.34
C ALA A 7 0.28 -4.05 8.71
N ASN A 8 0.28 -2.79 9.17
CA ASN A 8 -0.32 -2.38 10.43
C ASN A 8 -1.86 -2.21 10.35
N ILE A 9 -2.47 -2.31 9.16
CA ILE A 9 -3.93 -2.25 8.98
C ILE A 9 -4.50 -3.67 8.96
N SER A 10 -5.68 -3.88 9.55
CA SER A 10 -6.33 -5.19 9.50
C SER A 10 -6.74 -5.57 8.06
N TRP A 11 -6.38 -6.77 7.61
CA TRP A 11 -6.87 -7.38 6.36
C TRP A 11 -8.39 -7.42 6.22
N ARG A 12 -9.14 -7.35 7.32
CA ARG A 12 -10.60 -7.25 7.30
C ARG A 12 -11.09 -5.99 6.59
N ILE A 13 -10.28 -4.92 6.55
CA ILE A 13 -10.62 -3.67 5.88
C ILE A 13 -10.79 -3.89 4.37
N ILE A 14 -10.06 -4.82 3.75
CA ILE A 14 -10.24 -5.15 2.31
C ILE A 14 -11.71 -5.43 2.00
N LYS A 15 -12.37 -6.26 2.81
CA LYS A 15 -13.78 -6.62 2.61
C LYS A 15 -14.75 -5.45 2.76
N LEU A 16 -14.34 -4.40 3.46
CA LEU A 16 -15.16 -3.20 3.66
C LEU A 16 -15.04 -2.23 2.48
N VAL A 17 -13.90 -2.24 1.78
CA VAL A 17 -13.59 -1.26 0.74
C VAL A 17 -13.55 -1.86 -0.66
N GLU A 18 -13.57 -3.18 -0.82
CA GLU A 18 -13.51 -3.86 -2.12
C GLU A 18 -14.68 -3.52 -3.06
N ASN A 19 -15.82 -3.09 -2.51
CA ASN A 19 -16.98 -2.66 -3.31
C ASN A 19 -16.78 -1.27 -3.94
N ASP A 20 -15.96 -0.40 -3.33
CA ASP A 20 -15.76 0.98 -3.77
C ASP A 20 -14.48 1.16 -4.62
N PHE A 21 -13.56 0.21 -4.54
CA PHE A 21 -12.26 0.27 -5.19
C PHE A 21 -12.03 -0.93 -6.10
N SER A 22 -11.55 -0.65 -7.32
CA SER A 22 -11.32 -1.63 -8.39
C SER A 22 -10.16 -2.61 -8.14
N GLY A 23 -9.70 -2.77 -6.89
CA GLY A 23 -8.60 -3.65 -6.49
C GLY A 23 -8.01 -3.21 -5.16
N CYS A 24 -8.09 -4.09 -4.16
CA CYS A 24 -7.55 -3.84 -2.82
C CYS A 24 -6.67 -5.02 -2.42
N PHE A 25 -5.46 -4.71 -1.97
CA PHE A 25 -4.46 -5.67 -1.55
C PHE A 25 -4.00 -5.34 -0.15
N HIS A 26 -3.52 -6.34 0.58
CA HIS A 26 -2.78 -6.12 1.82
C HIS A 26 -1.31 -6.34 1.53
N SER A 27 -0.43 -5.59 2.20
CA SER A 27 1.03 -5.73 2.13
C SER A 27 1.56 -7.15 2.40
N LYS A 28 0.77 -8.02 3.05
CA LYS A 28 1.14 -9.41 3.34
C LYS A 28 0.78 -10.37 2.19
N ASP A 29 -0.13 -9.93 1.32
CA ASP A 29 -0.73 -10.75 0.25
C ASP A 29 -0.15 -10.39 -1.14
N ILE A 30 0.83 -9.47 -1.19
CA ILE A 30 1.54 -9.09 -2.44
C ILE A 30 2.74 -10.00 -2.71
N GLU A 31 3.08 -10.15 -3.99
CA GLU A 31 4.10 -11.07 -4.49
C GLU A 31 5.54 -10.54 -4.29
N ILE A 32 5.95 -10.31 -3.05
CA ILE A 32 7.33 -9.96 -2.65
C ILE A 32 7.79 -10.81 -1.46
N ASN A 33 9.10 -10.81 -1.17
CA ASN A 33 9.65 -11.54 -0.03
C ASN A 33 9.13 -10.97 1.29
N GLN A 34 8.64 -11.84 2.18
CA GLN A 34 8.08 -11.46 3.47
C GLN A 34 9.02 -11.85 4.63
N PRO A 35 9.09 -11.07 5.73
CA PRO A 35 8.42 -9.79 5.94
C PRO A 35 9.05 -8.69 5.07
N ALA A 36 8.22 -8.01 4.29
CA ALA A 36 8.68 -6.94 3.42
C ALA A 36 8.99 -5.68 4.23
N LYS A 37 10.02 -4.94 3.83
CA LYS A 37 10.29 -3.60 4.36
C LYS A 37 9.36 -2.58 3.68
N ASP A 38 9.12 -1.45 4.34
CA ASP A 38 8.27 -0.38 3.78
C ASP A 38 8.73 0.10 2.41
N ILE A 39 10.04 0.11 2.19
CA ILE A 39 10.61 0.46 0.87
C ILE A 39 10.26 -0.56 -0.22
N GLU A 40 10.16 -1.85 0.10
CA GLU A 40 9.79 -2.89 -0.86
C GLU A 40 8.30 -2.80 -1.17
N ILE A 41 7.47 -2.57 -0.15
CA ILE A 41 6.02 -2.28 -0.29
C ILE A 41 5.81 -1.03 -1.14
N TRP A 42 6.63 0.02 -0.93
CA TRP A 42 6.58 1.27 -1.67
C TRP A 42 6.88 1.09 -3.15
N GLU A 43 7.99 0.43 -3.48
CA GLU A 43 8.36 0.19 -4.88
C GLU A 43 7.35 -0.73 -5.57
N PHE A 44 6.82 -1.74 -4.86
CA PHE A 44 5.72 -2.58 -5.37
C PHE A 44 4.48 -1.73 -5.69
N ALA A 45 4.06 -0.85 -4.77
CA ALA A 45 2.91 0.03 -4.98
C ALA A 45 3.12 0.94 -6.20
N LYS A 46 4.32 1.51 -6.33
CA LYS A 46 4.69 2.38 -7.45
C LYS A 46 4.67 1.64 -8.78
N GLN A 47 5.28 0.46 -8.86
CA GLN A 47 5.31 -0.38 -10.06
C GLN A 47 3.90 -0.82 -10.50
N ASN A 48 3.03 -1.12 -9.53
CA ASN A 48 1.67 -1.61 -9.79
C ASN A 48 0.60 -0.52 -9.79
N GLN A 49 1.00 0.76 -9.69
CA GLN A 49 0.10 1.93 -9.68
C GLN A 49 -0.97 1.85 -8.56
N LEU A 50 -0.54 1.39 -7.38
CA LEU A 50 -1.36 1.28 -6.17
C LEU A 50 -1.20 2.53 -5.30
N THR A 51 -2.27 2.88 -4.60
CA THR A 51 -2.26 3.91 -3.55
C THR A 51 -2.12 3.22 -2.20
N ILE A 52 -1.09 3.60 -1.44
CA ILE A 52 -0.86 3.02 -0.12
C ILE A 52 -1.84 3.67 0.87
N LEU A 53 -2.59 2.83 1.56
CA LEU A 53 -3.40 3.22 2.72
C LEU A 53 -2.64 2.80 3.97
N THR A 54 -2.23 3.78 4.76
CA THR A 54 -1.47 3.59 6.01
C THR A 54 -2.05 4.49 7.11
N HIS A 55 -1.75 4.15 8.36
CA HIS A 55 -2.00 4.99 9.54
C HIS A 55 -0.69 5.26 10.30
N ASP A 56 0.45 4.99 9.67
CA ASP A 56 1.79 5.14 10.24
C ASP A 56 2.61 6.19 9.47
N ASP A 57 3.58 6.80 10.15
CA ASP A 57 4.35 7.94 9.65
C ASP A 57 5.46 7.51 8.69
N ASP A 58 5.82 6.22 8.66
CA ASP A 58 6.95 5.73 7.86
C ASP A 58 6.70 5.85 6.35
N PHE A 59 5.46 5.66 5.90
CA PHE A 59 5.08 5.92 4.51
C PHE A 59 4.98 7.41 4.18
N GLU A 60 4.69 8.28 5.16
CA GLU A 60 4.76 9.73 4.99
C GLU A 60 6.21 10.19 4.79
N LYS A 61 7.17 9.64 5.55
CA LYS A 61 8.60 9.90 5.33
C LYS A 61 9.03 9.48 3.92
N LEU A 62 8.57 8.32 3.45
CA LEU A 62 8.84 7.88 2.07
C LEU A 62 8.21 8.81 1.03
N LEU A 63 7.00 9.31 1.28
CA LEU A 63 6.34 10.30 0.43
C LEU A 63 7.16 11.60 0.33
N LEU A 64 7.66 12.11 1.45
CA LEU A 64 8.50 13.32 1.48
C LEU A 64 9.84 13.11 0.76
N LEU A 65 10.46 11.94 0.90
CA LEU A 65 11.77 11.63 0.32
C LEU A 65 11.72 11.23 -1.16
N LYS A 66 10.67 10.53 -1.59
CA LYS A 66 10.58 9.90 -2.92
C LYS A 66 9.48 10.47 -3.81
N GLY A 67 8.60 11.31 -3.27
CA GLY A 67 7.41 11.81 -3.96
C GLY A 67 6.34 10.72 -4.12
N ALA A 68 5.08 11.10 -4.37
CA ALA A 68 3.98 10.14 -4.35
C ALA A 68 4.18 9.00 -5.37
N PRO A 69 3.83 7.74 -5.01
CA PRO A 69 3.93 6.60 -5.91
C PRO A 69 2.97 6.71 -7.12
N ARG A 70 2.00 7.66 -7.06
CA ARG A 70 1.14 8.08 -8.17
C ARG A 70 0.92 9.59 -8.10
N LYS A 71 0.79 10.28 -9.24
CA LYS A 71 0.19 11.62 -9.27
C LYS A 71 -1.26 11.51 -8.79
N LEU A 72 -1.59 12.16 -7.68
CA LEU A 72 -2.97 12.36 -7.22
C LEU A 72 -3.76 13.18 -8.25
#